data_AF-A0A1V9DAC5-F1
#
_entry.id   AF-A0A1V9DAC5-F1
#
_cell.length_a   1.000
_cell.length_b   1.000
_cell.length_c   1.000
_cell.angle_alpha   90.00
_cell.angle_beta   90.00
_cell.angle_gamma   90.00
#
_symmetry.space_group_name_H-M   'P 1'
#
loop_
_entity.id
_entity.type
_entity.pdbx_description
1 polymer ?
#
loop_
_entity_poly.entity_id
_entity_poly.type
_entity_poly.pdbx_seq_one_letter_code
_entity_poly.pdbx_strand_id
1 'polypeptide(L)'
;MQNELHSLLQQELDQINRAENRNDRPYFDVSFIKQYSGLYGLMCFLFVITMGVLLYSASFGMTEYIVCCAIFAICNFFFFFHIDPAYKVNDIDRGALKNCYTGDWYMEIHVREAFIHSLLSGNVLSEEEKARLKKQYDKKGYLYFADIYRLRR
;
A
#
# COMPACT_ATOMS: atom_id res chain seq x y z
N MET A 1 -12.83 -19.89 -18.98
CA MET A 1 -11.47 -20.21 -18.48
C MET A 1 -10.72 -19.01 -17.89
N GLN A 2 -10.48 -17.88 -18.59
CA GLN A 2 -9.82 -16.71 -17.95
C GLN A 2 -10.59 -16.19 -16.72
N ASN A 3 -11.92 -16.15 -16.80
CA ASN A 3 -12.77 -15.71 -15.69
C ASN A 3 -12.69 -16.60 -14.43
N GLU A 4 -12.39 -17.89 -14.58
CA GLU A 4 -12.30 -18.82 -13.43
C GLU A 4 -10.99 -18.67 -12.64
N LEU A 5 -9.86 -18.44 -13.33
CA LEU A 5 -8.62 -18.10 -12.64
C LEU A 5 -8.71 -16.72 -11.99
N HIS A 6 -9.29 -15.75 -12.69
CA HIS A 6 -9.54 -14.43 -12.13
C HIS A 6 -10.43 -14.48 -10.88
N SER A 7 -11.51 -15.27 -10.89
CA SER A 7 -12.39 -15.38 -9.73
C SER A 7 -11.69 -16.06 -8.54
N LEU A 8 -10.89 -17.09 -8.78
CA LEU A 8 -10.10 -17.75 -7.72
C LEU A 8 -9.02 -16.83 -7.14
N LEU A 9 -8.30 -16.09 -7.99
CA LEU A 9 -7.32 -15.11 -7.54
C LEU A 9 -8.00 -13.97 -6.74
N GLN A 10 -9.18 -13.52 -7.17
CA GLN A 10 -9.93 -12.49 -6.45
C GLN A 10 -10.41 -13.00 -5.10
N GLN A 11 -10.86 -14.25 -5.00
CA GLN A 11 -11.26 -14.86 -3.73
C GLN A 11 -10.11 -14.93 -2.72
N GLU A 12 -8.90 -15.29 -3.16
CA GLU A 12 -7.71 -15.27 -2.31
C GLU A 12 -7.35 -13.85 -1.87
N LEU A 13 -7.36 -12.88 -2.79
CA LEU A 13 -7.12 -11.48 -2.46
C LEU A 13 -8.17 -10.94 -1.50
N ASP A 14 -9.45 -11.31 -1.67
CA ASP A 14 -10.54 -10.91 -0.76
C ASP A 14 -10.39 -11.53 0.63
N GLN A 15 -9.76 -12.72 0.73
CA GLN A 15 -9.41 -13.29 2.02
C GLN A 15 -8.28 -12.52 2.69
N ILE A 16 -7.25 -12.13 1.93
CA ILE A 16 -6.15 -11.28 2.44
C ILE A 16 -6.70 -9.92 2.87
N ASN A 17 -7.53 -9.27 2.03
CA ASN A 17 -8.18 -8.00 2.33
C ASN A 17 -8.97 -8.05 3.65
N ARG A 18 -9.69 -9.16 3.90
CA ARG A 18 -10.42 -9.36 5.15
C ARG A 18 -9.51 -9.60 6.35
N ALA A 19 -8.43 -10.36 6.17
CA ALA A 19 -7.46 -10.62 7.23
C ALA A 19 -6.69 -9.36 7.65
N GLU A 20 -6.34 -8.51 6.68
CA GLU A 20 -5.63 -7.23 6.88
C GLU A 20 -6.56 -6.04 7.08
N ASN A 21 -7.89 -6.24 7.03
CA ASN A 21 -8.92 -5.20 7.20
C ASN A 21 -8.78 -4.01 6.22
N ARG A 22 -8.35 -4.29 4.98
CA ARG A 22 -8.18 -3.31 3.91
C ARG A 22 -9.53 -2.91 3.34
N ASN A 23 -10.03 -1.73 3.71
CA ASN A 23 -11.42 -1.32 3.42
C ASN A 23 -11.55 -0.14 2.45
N ASP A 24 -10.49 0.28 1.73
CA ASP A 24 -10.50 1.44 0.81
C ASP A 24 -10.97 2.76 1.47
N ARG A 25 -11.13 2.80 2.80
CA ARG A 25 -11.66 3.95 3.54
C ARG A 25 -10.51 4.76 4.14
N PRO A 26 -10.61 6.11 4.12
CA PRO A 26 -9.69 6.93 4.88
C PRO A 26 -9.92 6.73 6.37
N TYR A 27 -8.87 6.33 7.07
CA TYR A 27 -8.84 6.25 8.51
C TYR A 27 -8.06 7.44 9.07
N PHE A 28 -8.54 7.94 10.20
CA PHE A 28 -7.79 8.90 11.00
C PHE A 28 -6.80 8.13 11.84
N ASP A 29 -5.54 8.10 11.42
CA ASP A 29 -4.50 7.35 12.11
C ASP A 29 -3.47 8.29 12.77
N VAL A 30 -3.30 8.10 14.08
CA VAL A 30 -2.31 8.81 14.91
C VAL A 30 -1.03 7.97 15.05
N SER A 31 -0.99 6.79 14.42
CA SER A 31 0.18 5.90 14.41
C SER A 31 1.43 6.61 13.91
N PHE A 32 1.31 7.53 12.95
CA PHE A 32 2.45 8.32 12.46
C PHE A 32 3.20 9.04 13.60
N ILE A 33 2.49 9.67 14.53
CA ILE A 33 3.10 10.36 15.69
C ILE A 33 3.74 9.36 16.64
N LYS A 34 3.13 8.18 16.82
CA LYS A 34 3.67 7.15 17.72
C LYS A 34 4.91 6.47 17.15
N GLN A 35 4.87 6.12 15.86
CA GLN A 35 5.91 5.39 15.16
C GLN A 35 7.13 6.27 14.85
N TYR A 36 6.90 7.54 14.49
CA TYR A 36 7.96 8.50 14.14
C TYR A 36 7.99 9.69 15.09
N SER A 37 7.86 9.43 16.39
CA SER A 37 7.80 10.47 17.44
C SER A 37 8.99 11.44 17.42
N GLY A 38 10.20 10.96 17.13
CA GLY A 38 11.40 11.80 17.01
C GLY A 38 11.36 12.74 15.80
N LEU A 39 10.91 12.24 14.64
CA LEU A 39 10.80 13.04 13.41
C LEU A 39 9.70 14.10 13.56
N TYR A 40 8.56 13.71 14.14
CA TYR A 40 7.47 14.64 14.43
C TYR A 40 7.88 15.71 15.44
N GLY A 41 8.59 15.32 16.51
CA GLY A 41 9.13 16.25 17.50
C GLY A 41 10.13 17.24 16.89
N LEU A 42 11.01 16.78 16.01
CA LEU A 42 11.95 17.64 15.28
C LEU A 42 11.22 18.64 14.38
N MET A 43 10.17 18.19 13.67
CA MET A 43 9.34 19.06 12.84
C MET A 43 8.68 20.17 13.67
N CYS A 44 8.08 19.84 14.82
CA CYS A 44 7.48 20.83 15.72
C CYS A 44 8.53 21.80 16.28
N PHE A 45 9.71 21.30 16.65
CA PHE A 45 10.81 22.13 17.14
C PHE A 45 11.29 23.14 16.09
N LEU A 46 11.51 22.68 14.85
CA LEU A 46 11.88 23.54 13.73
C LEU A 46 10.78 24.57 13.42
N PHE A 47 9.51 24.19 13.50
CA PHE A 47 8.39 25.11 13.31
C PHE A 47 8.38 26.24 14.36
N VAL A 48 8.65 25.92 15.63
CA VAL A 48 8.78 26.93 16.70
C VAL A 48 9.95 27.89 16.43
N ILE A 49 11.09 27.37 15.96
CA ILE A 49 12.23 28.21 15.56
C ILE A 49 11.82 29.14 14.40
N THR A 50 11.13 28.61 13.38
CA THR A 50 10.63 29.41 12.25
C THR A 50 9.68 30.51 12.73
N MET A 51 8.80 30.25 13.69
CA MET A 51 7.94 31.29 14.27
C MET A 51 8.75 32.35 15.02
N GLY A 52 9.77 31.94 15.78
CA GLY A 52 10.68 32.89 16.43
C GLY A 52 11.36 33.84 15.44
N VAL A 53 11.81 33.30 14.30
CA VAL A 53 12.44 34.12 13.23
C VAL A 53 11.43 35.06 12.58
N LEU A 54 10.20 34.60 12.31
CA LEU A 54 9.16 35.45 11.73
C LEU A 54 8.79 36.62 12.65
N LEU A 55 8.67 36.38 13.96
CA LEU A 55 8.37 37.42 14.95
C LEU A 55 9.52 38.41 15.16
N TYR A 56 10.77 37.95 15.01
CA TYR A 56 11.95 38.82 15.10
C TYR A 56 12.11 39.73 13.88
N SER A 57 11.67 39.28 12.71
CA SER A 57 11.85 40.00 11.46
C SER A 57 10.86 41.15 11.32
N ALA A 58 11.36 42.37 11.08
CA ALA A 58 10.54 43.54 10.78
C ALA A 58 9.85 43.47 9.40
N SER A 59 10.22 42.50 8.55
CA SER A 59 9.67 42.34 7.20
C SER A 59 8.39 41.50 7.15
N PHE A 60 8.06 40.77 8.21
CA PHE A 60 6.88 39.90 8.26
C PHE A 60 5.89 40.41 9.31
N GLY A 61 4.61 40.45 8.96
CA GLY A 61 3.54 40.92 9.83
C GLY A 61 2.72 39.77 10.43
N MET A 62 1.61 40.13 11.06
CA MET A 62 0.68 39.15 11.66
C MET A 62 0.00 38.26 10.62
N THR A 63 -0.15 38.73 9.38
CA THR A 63 -0.78 37.95 8.30
C THR A 63 0.08 36.75 7.93
N GLU A 64 1.38 36.93 7.75
CA GLU A 64 2.32 35.86 7.39
C GLU A 64 2.43 34.82 8.50
N TYR A 65 2.40 35.26 9.76
CA TYR A 65 2.32 34.37 10.92
C TYR A 65 1.08 33.46 10.86
N ILE A 66 -0.10 34.04 10.61
CA ILE A 66 -1.36 33.29 10.50
C ILE A 66 -1.30 32.31 9.34
N VAL A 67 -0.79 32.74 8.17
CA VAL A 67 -0.66 31.89 6.99
C VAL A 67 0.29 30.72 7.25
N CYS A 68 1.45 30.96 7.86
CA CYS A 68 2.37 29.88 8.23
C CYS A 68 1.74 28.87 9.20
N CYS A 69 1.01 29.35 10.21
CA CYS A 69 0.28 28.48 11.14
C CYS A 69 -0.80 27.67 10.42
N ALA A 70 -1.55 28.29 9.50
CA ALA A 70 -2.58 27.61 8.72
C ALA A 70 -1.99 26.51 7.82
N ILE A 71 -0.90 26.82 7.10
CA ILE A 71 -0.21 25.83 6.25
C ILE A 71 0.30 24.67 7.11
N PHE A 72 0.97 24.98 8.23
CA PHE A 72 1.47 23.93 9.13
C PHE A 72 0.34 23.05 9.67
N ALA A 73 -0.78 23.64 10.09
CA ALA A 73 -1.95 22.91 10.56
C ALA A 73 -2.57 22.03 9.46
N ILE A 74 -2.70 22.54 8.24
CA ILE A 74 -3.22 21.78 7.09
C ILE A 74 -2.29 20.62 6.74
N CYS A 75 -0.98 20.88 6.61
CA CYS A 75 0.00 19.83 6.32
C CYS A 75 0.03 18.78 7.43
N ASN A 76 -0.05 19.20 8.71
CA ASN A 76 -0.19 18.26 9.83
C ASN A 76 -1.49 17.46 9.75
N PHE A 77 -2.59 18.11 9.40
CA PHE A 77 -3.88 17.46 9.25
C PHE A 77 -3.82 16.32 8.21
N PHE A 78 -3.13 16.54 7.09
CA PHE A 78 -2.94 15.52 6.05
C PHE A 78 -2.13 14.31 6.52
N PHE A 79 -1.19 14.45 7.46
CA PHE A 79 -0.45 13.31 7.99
C PHE A 79 -1.33 12.32 8.77
N PHE A 80 -2.52 12.73 9.21
CA PHE A 80 -3.45 11.84 9.91
C PHE A 80 -4.36 11.03 8.99
N PHE A 81 -4.36 11.31 7.68
CA PHE A 81 -5.16 10.54 6.73
C PHE A 81 -4.33 9.39 6.18
N HIS A 82 -4.68 8.18 6.59
CA HIS A 82 -4.17 6.96 5.99
C HIS A 82 -5.28 6.27 5.20
N ILE A 83 -4.96 5.70 4.04
CA ILE A 83 -5.90 4.93 3.23
C ILE A 83 -5.24 3.59 2.95
N ASP A 84 -5.90 2.50 3.35
CA ASP A 84 -5.51 1.14 3.03
C ASP A 84 -6.34 0.63 1.85
N PRO A 85 -5.84 0.74 0.60
CA PRO A 85 -6.58 0.28 -0.56
C PRO A 85 -6.69 -1.25 -0.57
N ALA A 86 -7.87 -1.76 -0.93
CA ALA A 86 -8.12 -3.19 -1.06
C ALA A 86 -7.46 -3.74 -2.34
N TYR A 87 -6.95 -4.97 -2.26
CA TYR A 87 -6.35 -5.69 -3.37
C TYR A 87 -7.39 -6.17 -4.38
N LYS A 88 -7.12 -5.96 -5.67
CA LYS A 88 -7.99 -6.41 -6.78
C LYS A 88 -7.16 -7.05 -7.88
N VAL A 89 -7.67 -8.12 -8.50
CA VAL A 89 -6.97 -8.84 -9.58
C VAL A 89 -6.71 -7.94 -10.79
N ASN A 90 -7.64 -7.02 -11.09
CA ASN A 90 -7.50 -6.09 -12.21
C ASN A 90 -6.36 -5.07 -12.03
N ASP A 91 -5.88 -4.90 -10.79
CA ASP A 91 -4.78 -4.00 -10.46
C ASP A 91 -3.43 -4.75 -10.52
N ILE A 92 -3.42 -6.07 -10.72
CA ILE A 92 -2.18 -6.86 -10.91
C ILE A 92 -1.53 -6.43 -12.24
N ASP A 93 -0.25 -6.05 -12.18
CA ASP A 93 0.58 -5.65 -13.35
C ASP A 93 0.20 -4.30 -14.00
N ARG A 94 -0.73 -3.54 -13.42
CA ARG A 94 -0.88 -2.11 -13.72
C ARG A 94 0.03 -1.34 -12.77
N GLY A 95 0.79 -0.36 -13.31
CA GLY A 95 1.49 0.63 -12.50
C GLY A 95 0.48 1.46 -11.73
N ALA A 96 0.01 0.92 -10.61
CA ALA A 96 -1.09 1.50 -9.87
C ALA A 96 -0.56 2.73 -9.12
N LEU A 97 -1.09 3.91 -9.40
CA LEU A 97 -0.91 5.12 -8.57
C LEU A 97 -1.14 4.84 -7.07
N LYS A 98 -1.90 3.78 -6.75
CA LYS A 98 -2.12 3.26 -5.40
C LYS A 98 -0.85 2.67 -4.73
N ASN A 99 0.07 2.07 -5.50
CA ASN A 99 1.39 1.64 -4.97
C ASN A 99 2.17 2.83 -4.43
N CYS A 100 2.08 3.99 -5.10
CA CYS A 100 2.80 5.19 -4.69
C CYS A 100 2.23 5.83 -3.41
N TYR A 101 0.94 5.60 -3.11
CA TYR A 101 0.28 6.14 -1.91
C TYR A 101 0.54 5.32 -0.66
N THR A 102 0.61 3.99 -0.80
CA THR A 102 0.76 3.07 0.35
C THR A 102 2.23 2.71 0.60
N GLY A 103 3.11 2.83 -0.41
CA GLY A 103 4.49 2.35 -0.34
C GLY A 103 4.62 0.83 -0.44
N ASP A 104 3.52 0.09 -0.26
CA ASP A 104 3.43 -1.33 -0.51
C ASP A 104 3.40 -1.63 -2.01
N TRP A 105 4.39 -2.38 -2.49
CA TRP A 105 4.40 -2.88 -3.85
C TRP A 105 3.46 -4.09 -3.94
N TYR A 106 2.31 -3.96 -4.63
CA TYR A 106 1.42 -5.09 -4.98
C TYR A 106 2.16 -6.33 -5.57
N MET A 107 3.40 -6.14 -6.03
CA MET A 107 4.21 -7.15 -6.71
C MET A 107 4.86 -8.18 -5.75
N GLU A 108 4.85 -7.95 -4.44
CA GLU A 108 5.57 -8.77 -3.45
C GLU A 108 4.64 -9.60 -2.54
N ILE A 109 3.33 -9.64 -2.82
CA ILE A 109 2.40 -10.41 -2.00
C ILE A 109 2.53 -11.90 -2.35
N HIS A 110 2.96 -12.66 -1.35
CA HIS A 110 3.10 -14.11 -1.46
C HIS A 110 1.74 -14.78 -1.47
N VAL A 111 1.57 -15.70 -2.41
CA VAL A 111 0.42 -16.59 -2.47
C VAL A 111 0.60 -17.69 -1.43
N ARG A 112 -0.46 -18.04 -0.70
CA ARG A 112 -0.41 -19.10 0.31
C ARG A 112 -0.12 -20.45 -0.34
N GLU A 113 0.70 -21.27 0.33
CA GLU A 113 1.04 -22.61 -0.14
C GLU A 113 -0.20 -23.48 -0.39
N ALA A 114 -1.21 -23.39 0.48
CA ALA A 114 -2.48 -24.11 0.33
C ALA A 114 -3.19 -23.78 -1.00
N PHE A 115 -3.17 -22.51 -1.41
CA PHE A 115 -3.75 -22.10 -2.69
C PHE A 115 -2.91 -22.58 -3.88
N ILE A 116 -1.58 -22.55 -3.77
CA ILE A 116 -0.67 -23.10 -4.80
C ILE A 116 -0.95 -24.59 -5.01
N HIS A 117 -1.07 -25.36 -3.93
CA HIS A 117 -1.42 -26.78 -4.00
C HIS A 117 -2.80 -26.99 -4.63
N SER A 118 -3.82 -26.22 -4.24
CA SER A 118 -5.15 -26.26 -4.83
C SER A 118 -5.14 -25.96 -6.33
N LEU A 119 -4.31 -25.00 -6.76
CA LEU A 119 -4.16 -24.61 -8.16
C LEU A 119 -3.48 -25.69 -9.00
N LEU A 120 -2.48 -26.37 -8.43
CA LEU A 120 -1.78 -27.49 -9.07
C LEU A 120 -2.62 -28.77 -9.13
N SER A 121 -3.43 -29.06 -8.11
CA SER A 121 -4.35 -30.21 -8.09
C SER A 121 -5.64 -29.95 -8.88
N GLY A 122 -6.01 -28.69 -9.10
CA GLY A 122 -7.21 -28.30 -9.81
C GLY A 122 -7.13 -28.51 -11.32
N ASN A 123 -8.27 -28.38 -11.98
CA ASN A 123 -8.38 -28.49 -13.45
C ASN A 123 -8.42 -27.11 -14.15
N VAL A 124 -8.08 -26.06 -13.41
CA VAL A 124 -8.18 -24.66 -13.87
C VAL A 124 -7.00 -24.28 -14.76
N LEU A 125 -5.84 -24.93 -14.57
CA LEU A 125 -4.62 -24.76 -15.35
C LEU A 125 -4.40 -25.95 -16.29
N SER A 126 -3.86 -25.68 -17.48
CA SER A 126 -3.31 -26.69 -18.38
C SER A 126 -2.07 -27.36 -17.75
N GLU A 127 -1.77 -28.60 -18.14
CA GLU A 127 -0.60 -29.33 -17.67
C GLU A 127 0.72 -28.59 -17.97
N GLU A 128 0.79 -27.86 -19.09
CA GLU A 128 1.94 -27.01 -19.42
C GLU A 128 2.09 -25.83 -18.45
N GLU A 129 0.97 -25.18 -18.09
CA GLU A 129 0.95 -24.06 -17.13
C GLU A 129 1.34 -24.55 -15.73
N LYS A 130 0.82 -25.72 -15.31
CA LYS A 130 1.19 -26.37 -14.04
C LYS A 130 2.67 -26.69 -13.99
N ALA A 131 3.23 -27.26 -15.05
CA ALA A 131 4.65 -27.57 -15.12
C ALA A 131 5.53 -26.31 -15.02
N ARG A 132 5.13 -25.23 -15.71
CA ARG A 132 5.82 -23.93 -15.65
C ARG A 132 5.73 -23.30 -14.26
N LEU A 133 4.56 -23.37 -13.63
CA LEU A 133 4.35 -22.83 -12.28
C LEU A 133 5.15 -23.62 -11.24
N LYS A 134 5.11 -24.95 -11.31
CA LYS A 134 5.89 -25.85 -10.44
C LYS A 134 7.40 -25.57 -10.54
N LYS A 135 7.92 -25.40 -11.75
CA LYS A 135 9.34 -25.03 -11.96
C LYS A 135 9.70 -23.68 -11.32
N GLN A 136 8.80 -22.70 -11.33
CA GLN A 136 9.01 -21.41 -10.67
C GLN A 136 8.97 -21.55 -9.15
N TYR A 137 8.01 -22.31 -8.63
CA TYR A 137 7.89 -22.63 -7.22
C TYR A 137 9.12 -23.36 -6.68
N ASP A 138 9.58 -24.42 -7.36
CA ASP A 138 10.76 -25.20 -6.96
C ASP A 138 12.04 -24.34 -6.96
N LYS A 139 12.11 -23.30 -7.79
CA LYS A 139 13.26 -22.39 -7.86
C LYS A 139 13.23 -21.30 -6.80
N LYS A 140 12.06 -20.70 -6.55
CA LYS A 140 11.91 -19.54 -5.66
C LYS A 140 11.53 -19.91 -4.22
N GLY A 141 10.85 -21.04 -4.02
CA GLY A 141 10.20 -21.43 -2.76
C GLY A 141 8.88 -20.72 -2.48
N TYR A 142 8.50 -19.74 -3.30
CA TYR A 142 7.26 -18.97 -3.18
C TYR A 142 6.78 -18.50 -4.55
N LEU A 143 5.51 -18.12 -4.63
CA LEU A 143 4.89 -17.55 -5.84
C LEU A 143 4.21 -16.24 -5.51
N TYR A 144 4.30 -15.29 -6.43
CA TYR A 144 3.55 -14.04 -6.37
C TYR A 144 2.26 -14.14 -7.19
N PHE A 145 1.25 -13.35 -6.83
CA PHE A 145 0.02 -13.23 -7.62
C PHE A 145 0.30 -12.82 -9.07
N ALA A 146 1.34 -12.00 -9.30
CA ALA A 146 1.80 -11.60 -10.63
C ALA A 146 2.35 -12.76 -11.46
N ASP A 147 3.05 -13.72 -10.83
CA ASP A 147 3.61 -14.89 -11.54
C ASP A 147 2.49 -15.77 -12.10
N ILE A 148 1.39 -15.92 -11.36
CA ILE A 148 0.20 -16.70 -11.78
C ILE A 148 -0.60 -15.93 -12.83
N TYR A 149 -0.82 -14.63 -12.62
CA TYR A 149 -1.57 -13.79 -13.55
C TYR A 149 -0.92 -13.75 -14.95
N ARG A 150 0.42 -13.67 -15.01
CA ARG A 150 1.19 -13.67 -16.25
C ARG A 150 1.20 -15.00 -17.01
N LEU A 151 0.69 -16.10 -16.45
CA LEU A 151 0.61 -17.38 -17.18
C LEU A 151 -0.36 -17.31 -18.36
N ARG A 152 -1.42 -16.48 -18.26
CA ARG A 152 -2.51 -16.36 -19.26
C ARG A 152 -2.66 -14.98 -19.87
N ARG A 153 -1.62 -14.15 -19.75
CA ARG A 153 -1.55 -12.85 -20.38
C ARG A 153 -0.92 -12.94 -21.77
#